data_AF-A0AAJ1WKT6-F1
#
_entry.id   AF-A0AAJ1WKT6-F1
#
_cell.length_a   1.000
_cell.length_b   1.000
_cell.length_c   1.000
_cell.angle_alpha   90.00
_cell.angle_beta   90.00
_cell.angle_gamma   90.00
#
_symmetry.space_group_name_H-M   'P 1'
#
loop_
_entity.id
_entity.type
_entity.pdbx_description
1 polymer ?
#
loop_
_entity_poly.entity_id
_entity_poly.type
_entity_poly.pdbx_seq_one_letter_code
_entity_poly.pdbx_strand_id
1 'polypeptide(L)'
;MNDDAKKTLESLRHHIGEIQVPVRLRQEKLSIGTGDVSIYGVETKTLREINQQAFSVKDDRVRGVTKGTGEGSRIIPGTPGIVTGGNSTKLGKNMMTEMGLKRSTKWSGYQAQHIIPSEMADNPVIKKIGMNFDDSSNGIFLRVPDDNISTMARHRGYHSVYNEVVARALNKMDINQSIDSLQKQVYDLQKNLRKLQGNGLPLYPSQGATVELWERKLKQLEIQNK
;
A
#
# COMPACT_ATOMS: atom_id res chain seq x y z
N MET A 1 26.68 9.95 6.84
CA MET A 1 26.90 9.25 5.55
C MET A 1 27.75 10.18 4.70
N ASN A 2 28.95 9.75 4.30
CA ASN A 2 29.88 10.59 3.50
C ASN A 2 29.30 10.79 2.08
N ASP A 3 29.63 11.90 1.43
CA ASP A 3 29.12 12.32 0.13
C ASP A 3 29.49 11.34 -1.00
N ASP A 4 30.60 10.61 -0.86
CA ASP A 4 30.96 9.53 -1.80
C ASP A 4 29.96 8.38 -1.75
N ALA A 5 29.50 8.00 -0.54
CA ALA A 5 28.49 6.95 -0.39
C ALA A 5 27.13 7.36 -0.96
N LYS A 6 26.78 8.65 -0.91
CA LYS A 6 25.58 9.19 -1.56
C LYS A 6 25.68 9.12 -3.08
N LYS A 7 26.83 9.53 -3.65
CA LYS A 7 27.07 9.47 -5.10
C LYS A 7 27.04 8.03 -5.63
N THR A 8 27.63 7.09 -4.90
CA THR A 8 27.56 5.67 -5.25
C THR A 8 26.12 5.15 -5.20
N LEU A 9 25.35 5.52 -4.18
CA LEU A 9 23.96 5.11 -4.06
C LEU A 9 23.07 5.70 -5.17
N GLU A 10 23.27 6.96 -5.54
CA GLU A 10 22.56 7.61 -6.64
C GLU A 10 22.92 6.98 -7.99
N SER A 11 24.20 6.68 -8.24
CA SER A 11 24.63 5.98 -9.44
C SER A 11 24.01 4.58 -9.55
N LEU A 12 23.96 3.83 -8.44
CA LEU A 12 23.30 2.51 -8.39
C LEU A 12 21.80 2.62 -8.63
N ARG A 13 21.13 3.61 -8.03
CA ARG A 13 19.70 3.85 -8.26
C ARG A 13 19.40 4.16 -9.72
N HIS A 14 20.25 4.95 -10.37
CA HIS A 14 20.12 5.26 -11.80
C HIS A 14 20.26 3.99 -12.65
N HIS A 15 21.31 3.20 -12.42
CA HIS A 15 21.55 1.95 -13.16
C HIS A 15 20.43 0.94 -12.98
N ILE A 16 19.91 0.77 -11.76
CA ILE A 16 18.78 -0.13 -11.49
C ILE A 16 17.52 0.34 -12.24
N GLY A 17 17.29 1.65 -12.31
CA GLY A 17 16.15 2.22 -13.04
C GLY A 17 16.14 1.89 -14.53
N GLU A 18 17.32 1.72 -15.14
CA GLU A 18 17.48 1.47 -16.58
C GLU A 18 17.47 -0.02 -16.96
N ILE A 19 17.43 -0.93 -15.98
CA ILE A 19 17.36 -2.37 -16.25
C ILE A 19 16.05 -2.67 -17.01
N GLN A 20 16.19 -3.23 -18.22
CA GLN A 20 15.07 -3.67 -19.03
C GLN A 20 14.59 -5.04 -18.58
N VAL A 21 13.28 -5.16 -18.34
CA VAL A 21 12.62 -6.42 -18.00
C VAL A 21 11.47 -6.70 -18.99
N PRO A 22 11.26 -7.96 -19.36
CA PRO A 22 10.16 -8.34 -20.23
C PRO A 22 8.83 -8.19 -19.50
N VAL A 23 7.89 -7.46 -20.10
CA VAL A 23 6.58 -7.15 -19.50
C VAL A 23 5.42 -7.82 -20.22
N ARG A 24 5.58 -8.17 -21.51
CA ARG A 24 4.50 -8.76 -22.30
C ARG A 24 5.03 -9.56 -23.48
N LEU A 25 4.35 -10.66 -23.79
CA LEU A 25 4.50 -11.38 -25.05
C LEU A 25 3.54 -10.78 -26.08
N ARG A 26 4.06 -10.32 -27.22
CA ARG A 26 3.28 -9.80 -28.33
C ARG A 26 3.27 -10.83 -29.44
N GLN A 27 2.08 -11.17 -29.94
CA GLN A 27 1.93 -11.97 -31.15
C GLN A 27 1.47 -11.05 -32.27
N GLU A 28 2.26 -10.98 -33.34
CA GLU A 28 1.90 -10.27 -34.56
C GLU A 28 1.71 -11.28 -35.69
N LYS A 29 0.65 -11.12 -36.47
CA LYS A 29 0.43 -11.92 -37.67
C LYS A 29 0.92 -11.13 -38.87
N LEU A 30 1.87 -11.72 -39.60
CA LEU A 30 2.36 -11.19 -40.86
C LEU A 30 1.75 -12.02 -41.99
N SER A 31 0.95 -11.39 -42.84
CA SER A 31 0.42 -12.02 -44.04
C SER A 31 1.48 -11.97 -45.13
N ILE A 32 2.07 -13.13 -45.45
CA ILE A 32 2.83 -13.31 -46.68
C ILE A 32 1.88 -13.94 -47.70
N GLY A 33 1.97 -13.61 -48.99
CA GLY A 33 0.93 -13.91 -50.00
C GLY A 33 0.46 -15.38 -50.16
N THR A 34 1.04 -16.32 -49.41
CA THR A 34 0.68 -17.75 -49.33
C THR A 34 0.17 -18.21 -47.95
N GLY A 35 0.02 -17.32 -46.96
CA GLY A 35 -0.57 -17.60 -45.65
C GLY A 35 -0.11 -16.66 -44.53
N ASP A 36 -0.80 -16.70 -43.38
CA ASP A 36 -0.44 -15.91 -42.20
C ASP A 36 0.65 -16.61 -41.37
N VAL A 37 1.74 -15.91 -41.07
CA VAL A 37 2.77 -16.36 -40.14
C VAL A 37 2.62 -15.58 -38.83
N SER A 38 2.57 -16.30 -37.69
CA SER A 38 2.58 -15.67 -36.37
C SER A 38 4.01 -15.49 -35.88
N ILE A 39 4.37 -14.25 -35.55
CA ILE A 39 5.67 -13.86 -34.99
C ILE A 39 5.45 -13.47 -33.53
N TYR A 40 6.27 -14.03 -32.64
CA TYR A 40 6.19 -13.72 -31.21
C TYR A 40 7.36 -12.81 -30.83
N GLY A 41 7.05 -11.60 -30.37
CA GLY A 41 7.99 -10.64 -29.80
C GLY A 41 7.83 -10.53 -28.29
N VAL A 42 8.89 -10.09 -27.61
CA VAL A 42 8.86 -9.76 -26.19
C VAL A 42 8.95 -8.25 -26.05
N GLU A 43 7.94 -7.62 -25.46
CA GLU A 43 7.98 -6.22 -25.08
C GLU A 43 8.79 -6.08 -23.79
N THR A 44 9.85 -5.28 -23.82
CA THR A 44 10.66 -4.93 -22.64
C THR A 44 10.38 -3.50 -22.20
N LYS A 45 10.43 -3.25 -20.89
CA LYS A 45 10.38 -1.91 -20.29
C LYS A 45 11.46 -1.79 -19.24
N THR A 46 11.93 -0.57 -19.00
CA THR A 46 12.83 -0.30 -17.89
C THR A 46 12.09 -0.37 -16.55
N LEU A 47 12.78 -0.75 -15.48
CA LEU A 47 12.19 -0.72 -14.12
C LEU A 47 11.68 0.68 -13.73
N ARG A 48 12.31 1.74 -14.24
CA ARG A 48 11.86 3.12 -14.08
C ARG A 48 10.53 3.39 -14.79
N GLU A 49 10.34 2.92 -16.02
CA GLU A 49 9.07 3.04 -16.74
C GLU A 49 7.94 2.24 -16.09
N ILE A 50 8.25 1.04 -15.60
CA ILE A 50 7.27 0.20 -14.87
C ILE A 50 6.81 0.91 -13.60
N ASN A 51 7.74 1.46 -12.83
CA ASN A 51 7.40 2.23 -11.64
C ASN A 51 6.56 3.47 -12.01
N GLN A 52 6.96 4.26 -13.03
CA GLN A 52 6.16 5.41 -13.47
C GLN A 52 4.77 5.03 -13.99
N GLN A 53 4.63 3.92 -14.70
CA GLN A 53 3.34 3.41 -15.17
C GLN A 53 2.47 2.93 -14.01
N ALA A 54 3.03 2.26 -13.00
CA ALA A 54 2.30 1.93 -11.77
C ALA A 54 1.76 3.17 -11.03
N PHE A 55 2.34 4.35 -11.27
CA PHE A 55 1.85 5.64 -10.77
C PHE A 55 0.98 6.43 -11.77
N SER A 56 0.88 6.00 -13.02
CA SER A 56 0.15 6.71 -14.09
C SER A 56 -1.09 5.97 -14.61
N VAL A 57 -1.36 4.73 -14.17
CA VAL A 57 -2.64 4.05 -14.45
C VAL A 57 -3.76 4.74 -13.66
N LYS A 58 -4.22 5.87 -14.19
CA LYS A 58 -5.60 6.30 -14.04
C LYS A 58 -6.46 5.40 -14.91
N ASP A 59 -7.26 4.59 -14.23
CA ASP A 59 -8.64 4.25 -14.55
C ASP A 59 -9.05 4.22 -16.03
N ASP A 60 -9.15 3.01 -16.60
CA ASP A 60 -9.93 2.74 -17.82
C ASP A 60 -10.94 1.60 -17.60
N ARG A 61 -11.40 1.42 -16.35
CA ARG A 61 -12.50 0.49 -16.05
C ARG A 61 -13.56 1.15 -15.18
N VAL A 62 -13.98 2.34 -15.59
CA VAL A 62 -15.25 2.94 -15.15
C VAL A 62 -16.41 2.15 -15.77
N ARG A 63 -17.03 1.27 -14.98
CA ARG A 63 -18.46 1.00 -15.12
C ARG A 63 -19.18 1.37 -13.82
N GLY A 64 -19.66 2.62 -13.84
CA GLY A 64 -20.84 3.09 -13.12
C GLY A 64 -20.65 3.32 -11.62
N VAL A 65 -20.67 4.58 -11.22
CA VAL A 65 -21.66 5.14 -10.26
C VAL A 65 -21.36 6.64 -10.08
N THR A 66 -22.31 7.45 -10.56
CA THR A 66 -22.71 8.83 -10.22
C THR A 66 -21.69 9.92 -9.86
N LYS A 67 -21.76 10.97 -10.69
CA LYS A 67 -21.27 12.35 -10.59
C LYS A 67 -21.45 12.97 -9.18
N GLY A 68 -20.35 13.46 -8.61
CA GLY A 68 -20.30 14.36 -7.45
C GLY A 68 -19.14 15.33 -7.63
N THR A 69 -19.41 16.61 -7.41
CA THR A 69 -18.62 17.79 -7.78
C THR A 69 -17.25 17.88 -7.09
N GLY A 70 -16.19 17.97 -7.91
CA GLY A 70 -14.94 18.66 -7.58
C GLY A 70 -14.01 17.97 -6.58
N GLU A 71 -13.32 16.90 -6.97
CA GLU A 71 -12.15 16.42 -6.23
C GLU A 71 -11.04 16.01 -7.19
N GLY A 72 -9.80 16.39 -6.86
CA GLY A 72 -8.62 15.76 -7.45
C GLY A 72 -8.69 14.25 -7.30
N SER A 73 -7.95 13.52 -8.16
CA SER A 73 -7.87 12.06 -8.12
C SER A 73 -7.73 11.55 -6.67
N ARG A 74 -8.76 10.85 -6.15
CA ARG A 74 -8.71 10.28 -4.79
C ARG A 74 -7.53 9.31 -4.67
N ILE A 75 -6.83 9.39 -3.54
CA ILE A 75 -5.71 8.51 -3.22
C ILE A 75 -6.12 7.51 -2.14
N ILE A 76 -6.98 7.94 -1.20
CA ILE A 76 -7.57 7.08 -0.18
C ILE A 76 -8.95 6.64 -0.67
N PRO A 77 -9.21 5.32 -0.83
CA PRO A 77 -10.53 4.82 -1.21
C PRO A 77 -11.58 5.14 -0.13
N GLY A 78 -12.75 5.60 -0.56
CA GLY A 78 -13.83 6.07 0.32
C GLY A 78 -14.53 7.29 -0.26
N THR A 79 -15.42 7.90 0.52
CA THR A 79 -16.11 9.15 0.17
C THR A 79 -15.98 10.16 1.30
N PRO A 80 -15.53 11.40 1.05
CA PRO A 80 -15.37 12.45 2.07
C PRO A 80 -16.57 12.54 3.01
N GLY A 81 -16.28 12.65 4.30
CA GLY A 81 -17.31 12.65 5.34
C GLY A 81 -17.90 11.27 5.68
N ILE A 82 -17.64 10.24 4.88
CA ILE A 82 -18.22 8.90 5.02
C ILE A 82 -17.13 7.87 5.31
N VAL A 83 -17.22 7.27 6.49
CA VAL A 83 -16.33 6.19 6.94
C VAL A 83 -17.08 4.86 6.83
N THR A 84 -16.45 3.85 6.23
CA THR A 84 -17.07 2.52 6.04
C THR A 84 -16.06 1.39 6.29
N GLY A 85 -16.57 0.17 6.51
CA GLY A 85 -15.75 -1.02 6.67
C GLY A 85 -15.34 -1.29 8.11
N GLY A 86 -14.25 -2.03 8.30
CA GLY A 86 -13.75 -2.49 9.61
C GLY A 86 -13.95 -3.99 9.85
N ASN A 87 -14.15 -4.77 8.79
CA ASN A 87 -14.25 -6.22 8.87
C ASN A 87 -13.03 -6.87 8.21
N SER A 88 -12.12 -7.41 9.02
CA SER A 88 -10.88 -8.04 8.54
C SER A 88 -11.11 -9.21 7.58
N THR A 89 -12.24 -9.91 7.68
CA THR A 89 -12.60 -10.97 6.72
C THR A 89 -12.96 -10.37 5.36
N LYS A 90 -13.70 -9.26 5.32
CA LYS A 90 -14.03 -8.55 4.07
C LYS A 90 -12.77 -7.94 3.45
N LEU A 91 -11.92 -7.32 4.26
CA LEU A 91 -10.59 -6.83 3.86
C LEU A 91 -9.75 -7.95 3.22
N GLY A 92 -9.64 -9.11 3.88
CA GLY A 92 -8.89 -10.26 3.36
C GLY A 92 -9.38 -10.73 1.99
N LYS A 93 -10.71 -10.80 1.80
CA LYS A 93 -11.31 -11.15 0.50
C LYS A 93 -11.01 -10.09 -0.58
N ASN A 94 -11.01 -8.82 -0.21
CA ASN A 94 -10.68 -7.73 -1.13
C ASN A 94 -9.20 -7.79 -1.53
N MET A 95 -8.28 -8.03 -0.60
CA MET A 95 -6.86 -8.25 -0.90
C MET A 95 -6.62 -9.45 -1.82
N MET A 96 -7.35 -10.57 -1.62
CA MET A 96 -7.25 -11.71 -2.54
C MET A 96 -7.65 -11.33 -3.97
N THR A 97 -8.71 -10.54 -4.11
CA THR A 97 -9.18 -10.06 -5.41
C THR A 97 -8.13 -9.17 -6.08
N GLU A 98 -7.52 -8.27 -5.30
CA GLU A 98 -6.43 -7.39 -5.76
C GLU A 98 -5.23 -8.17 -6.30
N MET A 99 -4.91 -9.30 -5.65
CA MET A 99 -3.84 -10.21 -6.10
C MET A 99 -4.22 -11.06 -7.33
N GLY A 100 -5.41 -10.85 -7.92
CA GLY A 100 -5.91 -11.65 -9.04
C GLY A 100 -6.44 -13.04 -8.64
N LEU A 101 -6.64 -13.27 -7.34
CA LEU A 101 -7.15 -14.54 -6.81
C LEU A 101 -8.66 -14.48 -6.56
N LYS A 102 -9.30 -15.65 -6.55
CA LYS A 102 -10.73 -15.75 -6.21
C LYS A 102 -10.97 -15.27 -4.78
N ARG A 103 -12.11 -14.60 -4.55
CA ARG A 103 -12.55 -14.17 -3.20
C ARG A 103 -12.70 -15.33 -2.20
N SER A 104 -12.87 -16.55 -2.68
CA SER A 104 -12.98 -17.78 -1.88
C SER A 104 -11.63 -18.42 -1.54
N THR A 105 -10.52 -17.92 -2.10
CA THR A 105 -9.18 -18.42 -1.79
C THR A 105 -8.91 -18.27 -0.30
N LYS A 106 -8.43 -19.35 0.34
CA LYS A 106 -8.08 -19.36 1.76
C LYS A 106 -6.68 -18.79 1.97
N TRP A 107 -6.45 -18.07 3.07
CA TRP A 107 -5.15 -17.56 3.52
C TRP A 107 -4.74 -18.16 4.88
N SER A 108 -4.78 -19.49 4.98
CA SER A 108 -4.45 -20.20 6.22
C SER A 108 -3.06 -19.83 6.73
N GLY A 109 -2.92 -19.62 8.05
CA GLY A 109 -1.68 -19.18 8.69
C GLY A 109 -1.46 -17.66 8.69
N TYR A 110 -2.38 -16.88 8.11
CA TYR A 110 -2.33 -15.42 8.08
C TYR A 110 -3.62 -14.79 8.60
N GLN A 111 -3.52 -13.53 9.02
CA GLN A 111 -4.65 -12.65 9.26
C GLN A 111 -4.52 -11.38 8.43
N ALA A 112 -5.66 -10.91 7.93
CA ALA A 112 -5.77 -9.60 7.31
C ALA A 112 -5.81 -8.54 8.41
N GLN A 113 -4.80 -7.69 8.45
CA GLN A 113 -4.67 -6.58 9.37
C GLN A 113 -4.96 -5.27 8.63
N HIS A 114 -5.75 -4.40 9.25
CA HIS A 114 -5.95 -3.03 8.80
C HIS A 114 -4.72 -2.19 9.16
N ILE A 115 -4.17 -1.46 8.20
CA ILE A 115 -2.98 -0.61 8.40
C ILE A 115 -3.36 0.68 9.13
N ILE A 116 -4.42 1.36 8.71
CA ILE A 116 -5.14 2.25 9.62
C ILE A 116 -6.23 1.37 10.27
N PRO A 117 -6.13 1.10 11.58
CA PRO A 117 -7.10 0.27 12.29
C PRO A 117 -8.49 0.88 12.21
N SER A 118 -9.52 0.02 12.16
CA SER A 118 -10.93 0.45 12.13
C SER A 118 -11.33 1.24 13.37
N GLU A 119 -10.61 1.08 14.48
CA GLU A 119 -10.75 1.84 15.71
C GLU A 119 -10.48 3.33 15.51
N MET A 120 -9.83 3.71 14.39
CA MET A 120 -9.63 5.11 14.00
C MET A 120 -10.85 5.70 13.28
N ALA A 121 -11.96 4.98 13.13
CA ALA A 121 -13.15 5.45 12.42
C ALA A 121 -13.70 6.78 12.98
N ASP A 122 -13.55 6.99 14.29
CA ASP A 122 -13.99 8.22 14.95
C ASP A 122 -12.99 9.38 14.90
N ASN A 123 -11.78 9.15 14.39
CA ASN A 123 -10.76 10.19 14.28
C ASN A 123 -11.23 11.31 13.32
N PRO A 124 -11.11 12.60 13.70
CA PRO A 124 -11.58 13.72 12.88
C PRO A 124 -11.00 13.76 11.47
N VAL A 125 -9.72 13.43 11.31
CA VAL A 125 -9.05 13.39 10.00
C VAL A 125 -9.66 12.29 9.13
N ILE A 126 -9.85 11.09 9.69
CA ILE A 126 -10.45 9.94 8.99
C ILE A 126 -11.89 10.24 8.58
N LYS A 127 -12.69 10.85 9.47
CA LYS A 127 -14.05 11.31 9.14
C LYS A 127 -14.04 12.33 8.01
N LYS A 128 -13.16 13.33 8.08
CA LYS A 128 -13.08 14.39 7.07
C LYS A 128 -12.74 13.84 5.68
N ILE A 129 -11.68 13.03 5.57
CA ILE A 129 -11.27 12.47 4.28
C ILE A 129 -12.23 11.38 3.78
N GLY A 130 -12.91 10.69 4.71
CA GLY A 130 -13.83 9.60 4.41
C GLY A 130 -13.12 8.37 3.83
N MET A 131 -12.98 7.33 4.65
CA MET A 131 -12.16 6.17 4.32
C MET A 131 -12.97 4.86 4.32
N ASN A 132 -12.74 4.00 3.33
CA ASN A 132 -13.15 2.60 3.34
C ASN A 132 -12.05 1.74 3.96
N PHE A 133 -12.23 1.33 5.21
CA PHE A 133 -11.26 0.49 5.91
C PHE A 133 -11.05 -0.88 5.27
N ASP A 134 -12.07 -1.43 4.59
CA ASP A 134 -11.98 -2.77 4.00
C ASP A 134 -11.38 -2.76 2.59
N ASP A 135 -10.94 -1.60 2.08
CA ASP A 135 -10.22 -1.53 0.81
C ASP A 135 -8.87 -2.26 0.89
N SER A 136 -8.50 -2.96 -0.19
CA SER A 136 -7.25 -3.76 -0.25
C SER A 136 -6.00 -2.91 0.03
N SER A 137 -6.01 -1.62 -0.36
CA SER A 137 -4.92 -0.67 -0.11
C SER A 137 -4.65 -0.43 1.38
N ASN A 138 -5.64 -0.64 2.25
CA ASN A 138 -5.51 -0.53 3.71
C ASN A 138 -5.18 -1.86 4.39
N GLY A 139 -4.96 -2.94 3.65
CA GLY A 139 -4.74 -4.27 4.23
C GLY A 139 -3.32 -4.80 4.08
N ILE A 140 -2.85 -5.54 5.08
CA ILE A 140 -1.65 -6.38 5.00
C ILE A 140 -1.95 -7.77 5.58
N PHE A 141 -1.49 -8.83 4.91
CA PHE A 141 -1.50 -10.16 5.50
C PHE A 141 -0.29 -10.33 6.41
N LEU A 142 -0.55 -10.62 7.68
CA LEU A 142 0.48 -10.90 8.68
C LEU A 142 0.33 -12.33 9.17
N ARG A 143 1.44 -13.02 9.45
CA ARG A 143 1.40 -14.39 9.95
C ARG A 143 0.78 -14.42 11.34
N VAL A 144 -0.05 -15.43 11.58
CA VAL A 144 -0.46 -15.79 12.94
C VAL A 144 0.79 -16.23 13.71
N PRO A 145 0.93 -15.90 15.01
CA PRO A 145 2.05 -16.38 15.80
C PRO A 145 2.19 -17.91 15.78
N ASP A 146 3.39 -18.37 15.41
CA ASP A 146 3.86 -19.75 15.38
C ASP A 146 5.36 -19.81 15.73
N ASP A 147 5.88 -21.03 15.88
CA ASP A 147 7.28 -21.27 16.30
C ASP A 147 8.31 -21.00 15.18
N ASN A 148 7.85 -20.75 13.94
CA ASN A 148 8.71 -20.55 12.78
C ASN A 148 9.23 -19.13 12.70
N ILE A 149 10.49 -18.92 12.31
CA ILE A 149 11.05 -17.57 12.11
C ILE A 149 10.29 -16.83 11.01
N SER A 150 9.89 -15.57 11.27
CA SER A 150 9.29 -14.68 10.29
C SER A 150 10.05 -13.35 10.22
N THR A 151 10.22 -12.85 9.00
CA THR A 151 10.76 -11.51 8.74
C THR A 151 9.71 -10.41 8.86
N MET A 152 8.43 -10.77 8.95
CA MET A 152 7.29 -9.85 9.07
C MET A 152 6.76 -9.82 10.51
N ALA A 153 6.01 -8.76 10.83
CA ALA A 153 5.28 -8.68 12.07
C ALA A 153 4.26 -9.83 12.15
N ARG A 154 3.97 -10.28 13.37
CA ARG A 154 2.94 -11.28 13.63
C ARG A 154 1.68 -10.61 14.13
N HIS A 155 0.54 -11.18 13.79
CA HIS A 155 -0.77 -10.62 14.15
C HIS A 155 -1.73 -11.70 14.64
N ARG A 156 -2.31 -11.45 15.81
CA ARG A 156 -3.43 -12.18 16.38
C ARG A 156 -4.32 -11.26 17.21
N GLY A 157 -5.37 -10.73 16.58
CA GLY A 157 -6.34 -9.87 17.25
C GLY A 157 -5.76 -8.53 17.72
N TYR A 158 -6.40 -7.92 18.71
CA TYR A 158 -6.20 -6.53 19.11
C TYR A 158 -4.79 -6.16 19.61
N HIS A 159 -4.27 -4.99 19.21
CA HIS A 159 -2.91 -4.49 19.50
C HIS A 159 -2.92 -3.01 19.96
N SER A 160 -3.12 -2.78 21.26
CA SER A 160 -3.27 -1.42 21.84
C SER A 160 -2.14 -0.44 21.48
N VAL A 161 -0.88 -0.87 21.56
CA VAL A 161 0.28 0.00 21.26
C VAL A 161 0.25 0.49 19.83
N TYR A 162 -0.07 -0.39 18.87
CA TYR A 162 -0.14 -0.02 17.47
C TYR A 162 -1.30 0.94 17.22
N ASN A 163 -2.49 0.66 17.77
CA ASN A 163 -3.64 1.56 17.68
C ASN A 163 -3.32 2.95 18.25
N GLU A 164 -2.63 3.02 19.38
CA GLU A 164 -2.22 4.28 20.00
C GLU A 164 -1.25 5.07 19.11
N VAL A 165 -0.26 4.40 18.51
CA VAL A 165 0.70 5.03 17.57
C VAL A 165 -0.03 5.64 16.39
N VAL A 166 -0.98 4.90 15.78
CA VAL A 166 -1.74 5.40 14.62
C VAL A 166 -2.62 6.58 15.03
N ALA A 167 -3.31 6.50 16.18
CA ALA A 167 -4.10 7.60 16.71
C ALA A 167 -3.27 8.87 16.92
N ARG A 168 -2.10 8.73 17.56
CA ARG A 168 -1.16 9.85 17.79
C ARG A 168 -0.67 10.45 16.48
N ALA A 169 -0.38 9.64 15.46
CA ALA A 169 0.05 10.13 14.16
C ALA A 169 -1.05 10.92 13.44
N LEU A 170 -2.29 10.41 13.45
CA LEU A 170 -3.44 11.11 12.87
C LEU A 170 -3.75 12.41 13.63
N ASN A 171 -3.68 12.40 14.96
CA ASN A 171 -3.95 13.58 15.79
C ASN A 171 -2.91 14.70 15.64
N LYS A 172 -1.74 14.42 15.06
CA LYS A 172 -0.72 15.44 14.75
C LYS A 172 -1.00 16.17 13.43
N MET A 173 -1.92 15.68 12.60
CA MET A 173 -2.27 16.32 11.33
C MET A 173 -3.17 17.53 11.57
N ASP A 174 -2.96 18.60 10.81
CA ASP A 174 -3.80 19.79 10.89
C ASP A 174 -5.12 19.56 10.14
N ILE A 175 -6.20 19.35 10.90
CA ILE A 175 -7.54 19.09 10.40
C ILE A 175 -8.09 20.21 9.51
N ASN A 176 -7.54 21.43 9.58
CA ASN A 176 -8.00 22.55 8.77
C ASN A 176 -7.48 22.50 7.33
N GLN A 177 -6.51 21.64 7.03
CA GLN A 177 -6.01 21.45 5.68
C GLN A 177 -7.06 20.86 4.73
N SER A 178 -6.82 20.99 3.43
CA SER A 178 -7.70 20.41 2.40
C SER A 178 -7.78 18.89 2.51
N ILE A 179 -8.88 18.32 2.00
CA ILE A 179 -9.07 16.87 1.91
C ILE A 179 -7.90 16.23 1.15
N ASP A 180 -7.45 16.82 0.05
CA ASP A 180 -6.33 16.31 -0.75
C ASP A 180 -5.00 16.28 0.04
N SER A 181 -4.72 17.30 0.86
CA SER A 181 -3.52 17.32 1.70
C SER A 181 -3.56 16.26 2.79
N LEU A 182 -4.73 16.10 3.43
CA LEU A 182 -4.94 15.09 4.48
C LEU A 182 -4.91 13.67 3.89
N GLN A 183 -5.49 13.45 2.70
CA GLN A 183 -5.39 12.17 1.99
C GLN A 183 -3.93 11.79 1.73
N LYS A 184 -3.10 12.72 1.25
CA LYS A 184 -1.66 12.47 1.03
C LYS A 184 -0.94 12.09 2.33
N GLN A 185 -1.19 12.81 3.42
CA GLN A 185 -0.59 12.50 4.72
C GLN A 185 -1.02 11.14 5.28
N VAL A 186 -2.31 10.81 5.18
CA VAL A 186 -2.81 9.49 5.60
C VAL A 186 -2.25 8.38 4.72
N TYR A 187 -2.12 8.62 3.42
CA TYR A 187 -1.50 7.68 2.49
C TYR A 187 -0.01 7.44 2.80
N ASP A 188 0.74 8.49 3.08
CA ASP A 188 2.15 8.36 3.47
C ASP A 188 2.31 7.64 4.82
N LEU A 189 1.43 7.94 5.78
CA LEU A 189 1.35 7.20 7.04
C LEU A 189 1.07 5.71 6.80
N GLN A 190 0.07 5.37 5.97
CA GLN A 190 -0.24 3.99 5.58
C GLN A 190 0.97 3.28 5.00
N LYS A 191 1.69 3.91 4.07
CA LYS A 191 2.90 3.33 3.45
C LYS A 191 4.00 3.06 4.47
N ASN A 192 4.26 4.00 5.36
CA ASN A 192 5.29 3.85 6.40
C ASN A 192 4.92 2.74 7.39
N LEU A 193 3.67 2.70 7.86
CA LEU A 193 3.17 1.64 8.74
C LEU A 193 3.24 0.27 8.08
N ARG A 194 2.84 0.16 6.80
CA ARG A 194 2.96 -1.08 6.01
C ARG A 194 4.41 -1.55 5.94
N LYS A 195 5.35 -0.64 5.65
CA LYS A 195 6.78 -0.94 5.57
C LYS A 195 7.33 -1.45 6.91
N LEU A 196 6.99 -0.79 8.01
CA LEU A 196 7.47 -1.20 9.35
C LEU A 196 6.91 -2.57 9.77
N GLN A 197 5.64 -2.85 9.50
CA GLN A 197 5.05 -4.17 9.74
C GLN A 197 5.68 -5.24 8.83
N GLY A 198 5.91 -4.92 7.56
CA GLY A 198 6.63 -5.80 6.62
C GLY A 198 8.07 -6.11 7.06
N ASN A 199 8.69 -5.20 7.82
CA ASN A 199 10.05 -5.35 8.36
C ASN A 199 10.08 -5.97 9.77
N GLY A 200 8.97 -6.52 10.26
CA GLY A 200 8.99 -7.24 11.53
C GLY A 200 8.84 -6.39 12.78
N LEU A 201 8.47 -5.10 12.66
CA LEU A 201 8.29 -4.27 13.85
C LEU A 201 7.12 -4.80 14.69
N PRO A 202 7.32 -5.10 16.00
CA PRO A 202 6.35 -5.83 16.79
C PRO A 202 5.09 -5.01 17.04
N LEU A 203 3.93 -5.67 17.07
CA LEU A 203 2.63 -5.05 17.35
C LEU A 203 2.24 -5.13 18.83
N TYR A 204 2.78 -6.10 19.58
CA TYR A 204 2.37 -6.41 20.95
C TYR A 204 3.46 -6.06 21.98
N PRO A 205 3.10 -5.54 23.17
CA PRO A 205 4.06 -5.31 24.26
C PRO A 205 4.88 -6.55 24.62
N SER A 206 4.25 -7.73 24.61
CA SER A 206 4.92 -9.02 24.86
C SER A 206 6.00 -9.37 23.83
N GLN A 207 6.01 -8.69 22.69
CA GLN A 207 7.02 -8.82 21.63
C GLN A 207 7.98 -7.61 21.61
N GLY A 208 7.93 -6.73 22.62
CA GLY A 208 8.74 -5.52 22.71
C GLY A 208 8.17 -4.31 21.97
N ALA A 209 6.90 -4.32 21.56
CA ALA A 209 6.26 -3.14 21.00
C ALA A 209 6.08 -2.05 22.06
N THR A 210 6.59 -0.84 21.79
CA THR A 210 6.33 0.36 22.59
C THR A 210 5.99 1.51 21.65
N VAL A 211 5.23 2.49 22.16
CA VAL A 211 4.88 3.68 21.38
C VAL A 211 6.14 4.43 20.94
N GLU A 212 7.10 4.59 21.85
CA GLU A 212 8.38 5.24 21.56
C GLU A 212 9.16 4.55 20.43
N LEU A 213 9.23 3.20 20.46
CA LEU A 213 9.90 2.44 19.42
C LEU A 213 9.27 2.71 18.05
N TRP A 214 7.95 2.66 17.97
CA TRP A 214 7.19 2.91 16.74
C TRP A 214 7.36 4.33 16.23
N GLU A 215 7.18 5.34 17.10
CA GLU A 215 7.34 6.74 16.72
C GLU A 215 8.77 7.04 16.24
N ARG A 216 9.78 6.47 16.91
CA ARG A 216 11.18 6.58 16.48
C ARG A 216 11.40 5.98 15.09
N LYS A 217 10.81 4.82 14.81
CA LYS A 217 10.93 4.15 13.50
C LYS A 217 10.17 4.87 12.39
N LEU A 218 9.00 5.43 12.67
CA LEU A 218 8.25 6.28 11.73
C LEU A 218 9.07 7.53 11.37
N LYS A 219 9.60 8.23 12.37
CA LYS A 219 10.45 9.43 12.17
C LYS A 219 11.69 9.12 11.31
N GLN A 220 12.30 7.95 11.48
CA GLN A 220 13.43 7.52 10.64
C GLN A 220 13.05 7.39 9.17
N LEU A 221 11.85 6.89 8.86
CA LEU A 221 11.37 6.78 7.48
C LEU A 221 11.03 8.13 6.86
N GLU A 222 10.44 9.05 7.63
CA GLU A 222 10.12 10.40 7.17
C GLU A 222 11.37 11.20 6.78
N ILE A 223 12.49 11.00 7.48
CA ILE A 223 13.77 11.65 7.16
C ILE A 223 14.40 11.06 5.90
N GLN A 224 14.25 9.75 5.66
CA GLN A 224 14.83 9.07 4.49
C GLN A 224 14.09 9.33 3.18
N ASN A 225 12.85 9.80 3.26
CA ASN A 225 12.00 10.09 2.10
C ASN A 225 12.04 11.58 1.70
N LYS A 226 12.80 12.41 2.41
CA LYS A 226 13.11 13.81 2.07
C LYS A 226 14.45 13.89 1.36
#